data_AF-A0A945RC63-F1
#
_entry.id   AF-A0A945RC63-F1
#
_cell.length_a   1.000
_cell.length_b   1.000
_cell.length_c   1.000
_cell.angle_alpha   90.00
_cell.angle_beta   90.00
_cell.angle_gamma   90.00
#
_symmetry.space_group_name_H-M   'P 1'
#
loop_
_entity.id
_entity.type
_entity.pdbx_description
1 polymer ?
#
loop_
_entity_poly.entity_id
_entity_poly.type
_entity_poly.pdbx_seq_one_letter_code
_entity_poly.pdbx_strand_id
1 'polypeptide(L)' 'MGVLIIILGILFASLFILIPLLEKYGKERSPEELQKITRFFLPLMIIMLIAMAVRYFIA' A
#
# COMPACT_ATOMS: atom_id res chain seq x y z
N MET A 1 -16.20 13.72 -13.18
CA MET A 1 -15.48 14.80 -12.49
C MET A 1 -15.66 14.78 -10.97
N GLY A 2 -16.87 14.68 -10.43
CA GLY A 2 -17.08 14.68 -8.95
C GLY A 2 -16.30 13.60 -8.19
N VAL A 3 -16.31 12.36 -8.67
CA VAL A 3 -15.59 11.24 -8.01
C VAL A 3 -14.07 11.46 -7.99
N LEU A 4 -13.48 11.98 -9.07
CA LEU A 4 -12.04 12.28 -9.13
C LEU A 4 -11.64 13.34 -8.10
N ILE A 5 -12.44 14.40 -7.95
CA ILE A 5 -12.20 15.46 -6.98
C ILE A 5 -12.31 14.90 -5.55
N ILE A 6 -13.27 14.00 -5.30
CA ILE A 6 -13.41 13.34 -4.00
C ILE A 6 -12.21 12.44 -3.69
N ILE A 7 -11.75 11.63 -4.65
CA ILE A 7 -10.55 10.79 -4.47
C ILE A 7 -9.33 11.66 -4.16
N LEU A 8 -9.14 12.73 -4.93
CA LEU A 8 -8.04 13.68 -4.69
C LEU A 8 -8.13 14.32 -3.31
N GLY A 9 -9.32 14.75 -2.89
CA GLY A 9 -9.54 15.31 -1.55
C GLY A 9 -9.22 14.32 -0.43
N ILE A 10 -9.64 13.05 -0.57
CA ILE A 10 -9.34 12.00 0.41
C ILE A 10 -7.85 11.68 0.45
N LEU A 11 -7.18 11.60 -0.72
CA LEU A 11 -5.74 11.40 -0.78
C LEU A 11 -4.98 12.55 -0.11
N PHE A 12 -5.44 13.79 -0.28
CA PHE A 12 -4.81 14.93 0.36
C PHE A 12 -5.04 14.91 1.88
N ALA A 13 -6.27 14.68 2.32
CA ALA A 13 -6.60 14.58 3.74
C ALA A 13 -5.86 13.43 4.42
N SER A 14 -5.66 12.30 3.73
CA SER A 14 -4.92 11.17 4.29
C SER A 14 -3.46 11.53 4.54
N LEU A 15 -2.80 12.33 3.70
CA LEU A 15 -1.45 12.80 3.97
C LEU A 15 -1.40 13.60 5.27
N PHE A 16 -2.32 14.54 5.48
CA PHE A 16 -2.37 15.36 6.69
C PHE A 16 -2.66 14.58 7.97
N ILE A 17 -3.40 13.48 7.89
CA ILE A 17 -3.73 12.64 9.06
C ILE A 17 -2.66 11.58 9.29
N LEU A 18 -2.20 10.92 8.22
CA LEU A 18 -1.35 9.74 8.29
C LEU A 18 0.11 10.12 8.59
N ILE A 19 0.60 11.27 8.10
CA ILE A 19 1.95 11.76 8.40
C ILE A 19 2.15 11.97 9.92
N PRO A 20 1.36 12.80 10.63
CA PRO A 20 1.56 13.00 12.06
C PRO A 20 1.29 11.72 12.87
N LEU A 21 0.41 10.84 12.37
CA LEU A 21 0.19 9.53 12.99
C LEU A 21 1.44 8.64 12.89
N LEU A 22 2.09 8.61 11.72
CA LEU A 22 3.34 7.90 11.50
C LEU A 22 4.50 8.53 12.28
N GLU A 23 4.57 9.84 12.41
CA GLU A 23 5.59 10.50 13.25
C GLU A 23 5.40 10.19 14.73
N LYS A 24 4.14 10.15 15.21
CA LYS A 24 3.82 9.94 16.63
C LYS A 24 3.89 8.46 17.06
N TYR A 25 3.49 7.55 16.18
CA TYR A 25 3.33 6.13 16.51
C TYR A 25 4.20 5.20 15.65
N GLY A 26 4.84 5.72 14.61
CA GLY A 26 5.74 4.95 13.78
C GLY A 26 6.99 4.57 14.54
N LYS A 27 7.35 3.28 14.49
CA LYS A 27 8.70 2.86 14.83
C LYS A 27 9.60 3.13 13.64
N GLU A 28 10.68 3.86 13.86
CA GLU A 28 11.80 3.88 12.92
C GLU A 28 12.29 2.43 12.73
N ARG A 29 12.23 1.96 11.49
CA ARG A 29 12.67 0.62 11.13
C ARG A 29 14.07 0.75 10.54
N SER A 30 14.98 -0.12 10.97
CA SER A 30 16.31 -0.13 10.37
C SER A 30 16.23 -0.56 8.90
N PRO A 31 17.21 -0.19 8.07
CA PRO A 31 17.29 -0.65 6.68
C PRO A 31 17.23 -2.18 6.57
N GLU A 32 17.81 -2.93 7.52
CA GLU A 32 17.74 -4.40 7.51
C GLU A 32 16.33 -4.93 7.81
N GLU A 33 15.58 -4.29 8.73
CA GLU A 33 14.19 -4.66 9.00
C GLU A 33 13.29 -4.38 7.80
N LEU A 34 13.47 -3.22 7.16
CA LEU A 34 12.76 -2.86 5.93
C LEU A 34 13.07 -3.85 4.80
N GLN A 35 14.33 -4.23 4.63
CA GLN A 35 14.72 -5.21 3.62
C GLN A 35 14.07 -6.59 3.85
N LYS A 36 13.98 -7.03 5.12
CA LYS A 36 13.27 -8.28 5.47
C LYS A 36 11.80 -8.23 5.08
N ILE A 37 11.13 -7.10 5.32
CA ILE A 37 9.71 -6.91 4.96
C ILE A 37 9.56 -6.85 3.43
N THR A 38 10.36 -6.03 2.76
CA THR A 38 10.31 -5.85 1.30
C THR A 38 10.63 -7.13 0.53
N ARG A 39 11.44 -8.04 1.09
CA ARG A 39 11.72 -9.34 0.46
C ARG A 39 10.45 -10.17 0.22
N PHE A 40 9.41 -10.01 1.04
CA PHE A 40 8.14 -10.70 0.86
C PHE A 40 7.20 -10.02 -0.13
N PHE A 41 7.41 -8.75 -0.46
CA PHE A 41 6.56 -8.03 -1.43
C PHE A 41 6.56 -8.70 -2.79
N LEU A 42 7.74 -9.04 -3.31
CA LEU A 42 7.88 -9.67 -4.63
C LEU A 42 7.10 -10.99 -4.75
N PRO A 43 7.29 -11.99 -3.87
CA PRO A 43 6.52 -13.24 -3.96
C PRO A 43 5.02 -13.01 -3.74
N LEU A 44 4.62 -12.17 -2.78
CA LEU A 44 3.20 -11.87 -2.56
C LEU A 44 2.55 -11.20 -3.78
N MET A 45 3.27 -10.30 -4.45
CA MET A 45 2.81 -9.67 -5.69
C MET A 45 2.62 -10.70 -6.80
N ILE A 46 3.55 -11.64 -6.96
CA ILE A 46 3.42 -12.73 -7.95
C ILE A 46 2.18 -13.58 -7.65
N ILE A 47 1.97 -13.96 -6.38
CA ILE A 47 0.78 -14.72 -5.96
C ILE A 47 -0.50 -13.94 -6.29
N MET A 48 -0.54 -12.64 -5.99
CA MET A 48 -1.69 -11.79 -6.29
C MET A 48 -1.96 -11.71 -7.79
N LEU A 49 -0.92 -11.53 -8.61
CA LEU A 49 -1.05 -11.48 -10.07
C LEU A 49 -1.59 -12.79 -10.64
N ILE A 50 -1.09 -13.93 -10.14
CA ILE A 50 -1.61 -15.25 -10.52
C ILE A 50 -3.07 -15.39 -10.10
N ALA A 51 -3.41 -15.02 -8.87
CA ALA A 51 -4.79 -15.08 -8.37
C ALA A 51 -5.74 -14.20 -9.21
N MET A 52 -5.30 -13.00 -9.61
CA MET A 52 -6.05 -12.13 -10.51
C MET A 52 -6.18 -12.74 -11.91
N ALA A 53 -5.13 -13.34 -12.46
CA ALA A 53 -5.18 -14.01 -13.74
C ALA A 53 -6.17 -15.19 -13.73
N VAL A 54 -6.13 -16.03 -12.68
CA VAL A 54 -7.11 -17.11 -12.48
C VAL A 54 -8.52 -16.56 -12.42
N ARG A 55 -8.75 -15.49 -11.64
CA ARG A 55 -10.06 -14.83 -11.55
C ARG A 55 -10.53 -14.19 -12.87
N TYR A 56 -9.63 -13.88 -13.79
CA TYR A 56 -9.99 -13.25 -15.07
C TYR A 56 -10.25 -14.30 -16.16
N PHE A 57 -9.47 -15.38 -16.18
CA PHE A 57 -9.50 -16.39 -17.24
C PHE A 57 -10.30 -17.65 -16.90
N ILE A 58 -10.51 -17.98 -15.62
CA ILE A 58 -11.10 -19.25 -15.19
C ILE A 58 -12.41 -19.06 -14.42
N ALA A 59 -12.45 -18.10 -13.49
CA ALA A 59 -13.63 -17.77 -12.68
C ALA A 59 -14.33 -16.49 -13.18
#